data_AF-A0A919APC9-F1
#
_entry.id   AF-A0A919APC9-F1
#
_cell.length_a   1.000
_cell.length_b   1.000
_cell.length_c   1.000
_cell.angle_alpha   90.00
_cell.angle_beta   90.00
_cell.angle_gamma   90.00
#
_symmetry.space_group_name_H-M   'P 1'
#
loop_
_entity.id
_entity.type
_entity.pdbx_description
1 polymer ?
#
loop_
_entity_poly.entity_id
_entity_poly.type
_entity_poly.pdbx_seq_one_letter_code
_entity_poly.pdbx_strand_id
1 'polypeptide(L)'
;MTTIAGIATGDTNFEILVAAIGFIDAEKGTDYLGTISDPNESLTVFAPTNAAFGQLAADLGFDGDVTDTGAVTGFLTTLGADTLEAVVLYHISSGVQLSGDIATSGEVITLQGGTIGASELPTLTDMEPDLIDPSLVATDIVADNGVVHVIDKVLLPLDLEGNDAASITGTVLAVSGAEGFDDNGSDFDMLREAVVAAGLADTLDDVNADLTVFAPTDDAFIGLTQALGYEGNDEAGAFDYLVQALTLMNGGDNPIDLLTTILTYHVAGESLQASQVLSKDTIMTLQGGELGVDAAGLTLSDADPDVADPMLTATDIQASNGIIHALNGVLLPADLLQSDGSNDVDLVIGGDGVDVIRTGLDADLIAAGAGKDKVFAGRGDDLVLGGDDRDQIFGGWGHDTLHGDNGNDIIKGGWGHDMIAGGSGDDQLFGGWGSDTFVFAAGDGYDRIFGFQDGEDLIDLSAYGFTGFADIADMISGTGAKTTIDLGDTTIAIIGQKASAFDADDFIF
;
A
#
# COMPACT_ATOMS: atom_id res chain seq x y z
N MET A 1 2.21 -11.91 53.35
CA MET A 1 3.09 -12.41 52.30
C MET A 1 2.22 -12.57 51.08
N THR A 2 2.58 -11.89 50.00
CA THR A 2 1.85 -11.87 48.74
C THR A 2 2.60 -12.81 47.80
N THR A 3 2.22 -14.08 47.80
CA THR A 3 2.78 -15.09 46.90
C THR A 3 2.14 -14.97 45.52
N ILE A 4 2.73 -15.58 44.50
CA ILE A 4 2.18 -15.61 43.13
C ILE A 4 0.74 -16.14 43.14
N ALA A 5 0.48 -17.26 43.85
CA ALA A 5 -0.88 -17.77 44.02
C ALA A 5 -1.82 -16.78 44.73
N GLY A 6 -1.31 -16.00 45.68
CA GLY A 6 -2.06 -14.96 46.37
C GLY A 6 -2.44 -13.79 45.46
N ILE A 7 -1.63 -13.48 44.45
CA ILE A 7 -1.95 -12.51 43.40
C ILE A 7 -3.04 -13.09 42.51
N ALA A 8 -2.84 -14.30 41.98
CA ALA A 8 -3.79 -14.94 41.06
C ALA A 8 -5.17 -15.17 41.71
N THR A 9 -5.23 -15.62 42.97
CA THR A 9 -6.50 -15.86 43.69
C THR A 9 -7.15 -14.59 44.23
N GLY A 10 -6.39 -13.49 44.31
CA GLY A 10 -6.87 -12.19 44.79
C GLY A 10 -7.44 -11.29 43.68
N ASP A 11 -7.21 -11.64 42.42
CA ASP A 11 -7.62 -10.87 41.25
C ASP A 11 -8.59 -11.70 40.39
N THR A 12 -9.76 -11.12 40.12
CA THR A 12 -10.82 -11.76 39.32
C THR A 12 -10.41 -11.99 37.88
N ASN A 13 -9.36 -11.32 37.39
CA ASN A 13 -8.86 -11.49 36.02
C ASN A 13 -8.11 -12.81 35.79
N PHE A 14 -7.83 -13.61 36.83
CA PHE A 14 -7.11 -14.88 36.72
C PHE A 14 -7.93 -16.09 37.19
N GLU A 15 -9.25 -15.96 37.29
CA GLU A 15 -10.15 -17.04 37.71
C GLU A 15 -9.99 -18.31 36.87
N ILE A 16 -9.88 -18.17 35.55
CA ILE A 16 -9.71 -19.32 34.64
C ILE A 16 -8.35 -20.00 34.87
N LEU A 17 -7.27 -19.21 35.02
CA LEU A 17 -5.93 -19.72 35.31
C LEU A 17 -5.93 -20.55 36.61
N VAL A 18 -6.49 -19.99 37.69
CA VAL A 18 -6.57 -20.68 38.99
C VAL A 18 -7.41 -21.95 38.89
N ALA A 19 -8.53 -21.91 38.16
CA ALA A 19 -9.39 -23.07 37.96
C ALA A 19 -8.70 -24.18 37.14
N ALA A 20 -7.95 -23.82 36.09
CA ALA A 20 -7.18 -24.76 35.28
C ALA A 20 -6.11 -25.48 36.10
N ILE A 21 -5.33 -24.75 36.92
CA ILE A 21 -4.33 -25.35 37.83
C ILE A 21 -5.02 -26.27 38.84
N GLY A 22 -6.15 -25.84 39.42
CA GLY A 22 -6.91 -26.65 40.37
C GLY A 22 -7.47 -27.94 39.75
N PHE A 23 -7.87 -27.91 38.47
CA PHE A 23 -8.29 -29.10 37.73
C PHE A 23 -7.12 -30.08 37.52
N ILE A 24 -5.95 -29.57 37.11
CA ILE A 24 -4.74 -30.38 36.93
C ILE A 24 -4.35 -31.07 38.25
N ASP A 25 -4.30 -30.31 39.34
CA ASP A 25 -3.96 -30.83 40.67
C ASP A 25 -4.93 -31.93 41.13
N ALA A 26 -6.22 -31.77 40.86
CA ALA A 26 -7.24 -32.76 41.20
C ALA A 26 -7.11 -34.05 40.37
N GLU A 27 -6.90 -33.95 39.06
CA GLU A 27 -6.85 -35.10 38.15
C GLU A 27 -5.51 -35.84 38.20
N LYS A 28 -4.39 -35.13 38.36
CA LYS A 28 -3.04 -35.72 38.39
C LYS A 28 -2.50 -36.00 39.78
N GLY A 29 -3.12 -35.45 40.83
CA GLY A 29 -2.61 -35.53 42.20
C GLY A 29 -1.31 -34.75 42.40
N THR A 30 -1.12 -33.67 41.62
CA THR A 30 -0.05 -32.69 41.77
C THR A 30 -0.45 -31.62 42.81
N ASP A 31 0.47 -30.70 43.10
CA ASP A 31 0.22 -29.55 43.99
C ASP A 31 0.88 -28.29 43.42
N TYR A 32 0.56 -27.96 42.17
CA TYR A 32 1.08 -26.80 41.47
C TYR A 32 0.66 -25.50 42.16
N LEU A 33 -0.60 -25.41 42.63
CA LEU A 33 -1.03 -24.28 43.47
C LEU A 33 -0.17 -24.14 44.74
N GLY A 34 0.22 -25.26 45.35
CA GLY A 34 1.17 -25.28 46.47
C GLY A 34 2.55 -24.79 46.06
N THR A 35 3.08 -25.23 44.93
CA THR A 35 4.38 -24.79 44.39
C THR A 35 4.42 -23.27 44.16
N ILE A 36 3.43 -22.71 43.46
CA ILE A 36 3.35 -21.24 43.24
C ILE A 36 2.95 -20.46 44.49
N SER A 37 2.65 -21.14 45.59
CA SER A 37 2.44 -20.56 46.93
C SER A 37 3.64 -20.70 47.87
N ASP A 38 4.67 -21.48 47.53
CA ASP A 38 5.79 -21.74 48.43
C ASP A 38 6.73 -20.51 48.48
N PRO A 39 6.93 -19.89 49.67
CA PRO A 39 7.80 -18.74 49.83
C PRO A 39 9.29 -19.03 49.61
N ASN A 40 9.71 -20.30 49.51
CA ASN A 40 11.10 -20.69 49.25
C ASN A 40 11.39 -20.87 47.76
N GLU A 41 10.36 -20.88 46.91
CA GLU A 41 10.52 -20.94 45.47
C GLU A 41 10.91 -19.56 44.91
N SER A 42 11.49 -19.60 43.71
CA SER A 42 11.89 -18.41 42.96
C SER A 42 11.47 -18.64 41.52
N LEU A 43 10.38 -17.99 41.12
CA LEU A 43 9.72 -18.26 39.83
C LEU A 43 9.44 -16.96 39.07
N THR A 44 9.32 -17.09 37.76
CA THR A 44 8.73 -16.09 36.86
C THR A 44 7.49 -16.71 36.23
N VAL A 45 6.34 -16.03 36.34
CA VAL A 45 5.07 -16.52 35.78
C VAL A 45 4.54 -15.51 34.79
N PHE A 46 4.30 -15.97 33.56
CA PHE A 46 3.52 -15.26 32.57
C PHE A 46 2.05 -15.62 32.79
N ALA A 47 1.27 -14.71 33.36
CA ALA A 47 -0.10 -14.96 33.78
C ALA A 47 -1.09 -14.49 32.69
N PRO A 48 -1.70 -15.41 31.91
CA PRO A 48 -2.76 -15.07 30.98
C PRO A 48 -4.02 -14.65 31.71
N THR A 49 -4.65 -13.58 31.23
CA THR A 49 -5.93 -13.09 31.75
C THR A 49 -7.10 -14.00 31.38
N ASN A 50 -8.27 -13.81 32.00
CA ASN A 50 -9.47 -14.52 31.59
C ASN A 50 -9.85 -14.22 30.13
N ALA A 51 -9.59 -13.00 29.65
CA ALA A 51 -9.83 -12.64 28.25
C ALA A 51 -8.92 -13.43 27.31
N ALA A 52 -7.66 -13.65 27.71
CA ALA A 52 -6.70 -14.50 26.98
C ALA A 52 -7.24 -15.92 26.78
N PHE A 53 -7.74 -16.54 27.85
CA PHE A 53 -8.35 -17.88 27.79
C PHE A 53 -9.68 -17.90 27.04
N GLY A 54 -10.48 -16.84 27.13
CA GLY A 54 -11.71 -16.69 26.35
C GLY A 54 -11.43 -16.67 24.85
N GLN A 55 -10.38 -15.94 24.44
CA GLN A 55 -9.93 -15.91 23.04
C GLN A 55 -9.42 -17.28 22.59
N LEU A 56 -8.52 -17.91 23.35
CA LEU A 56 -8.03 -19.26 23.03
C LEU A 56 -9.19 -20.27 22.88
N ALA A 57 -10.23 -20.17 23.74
CA ALA A 57 -11.39 -21.04 23.61
C ALA A 57 -12.15 -20.81 22.30
N ALA A 58 -12.34 -19.54 21.89
CA ALA A 58 -12.96 -19.21 20.62
C ALA A 58 -12.13 -19.74 19.43
N ASP A 59 -10.82 -19.56 19.47
CA ASP A 59 -9.88 -20.04 18.44
C ASP A 59 -9.93 -21.58 18.31
N LEU A 60 -10.15 -22.28 19.44
CA LEU A 60 -10.38 -23.73 19.49
C LEU A 60 -11.82 -24.18 19.13
N GLY A 61 -12.68 -23.27 18.68
CA GLY A 61 -14.05 -23.56 18.22
C GLY A 61 -15.14 -23.54 19.29
N PHE A 62 -14.94 -22.83 20.41
CA PHE A 62 -15.98 -22.62 21.40
C PHE A 62 -17.06 -21.63 20.92
N ASP A 63 -18.29 -22.11 20.71
CA ASP A 63 -19.45 -21.33 20.25
C ASP A 63 -20.25 -20.68 21.41
N GLY A 64 -19.64 -20.53 22.59
CA GLY A 64 -20.28 -19.95 23.78
C GLY A 64 -19.85 -18.50 24.05
N ASP A 65 -20.35 -17.92 25.14
CA ASP A 65 -19.92 -16.60 25.59
C ASP A 65 -18.49 -16.68 26.16
N VAL A 66 -17.53 -16.12 25.44
CA VAL A 66 -16.10 -16.08 25.82
C VAL A 66 -15.81 -15.29 27.10
N THR A 67 -16.78 -14.49 27.57
CA THR A 67 -16.65 -13.71 28.82
C THR A 67 -17.16 -14.48 30.04
N ASP A 68 -17.85 -15.60 29.86
CA ASP A 68 -18.28 -16.48 30.96
C ASP A 68 -17.13 -17.41 31.39
N THR A 69 -16.44 -17.03 32.47
CA THR A 69 -15.29 -17.77 32.99
C THR A 69 -15.60 -19.22 33.34
N GLY A 70 -16.83 -19.52 33.79
CA GLY A 70 -17.26 -20.87 34.11
C GLY A 70 -17.46 -21.73 32.86
N ALA A 71 -18.06 -21.16 31.81
CA ALA A 71 -18.29 -21.85 30.54
C ALA A 71 -16.96 -22.12 29.81
N VAL A 72 -16.07 -21.11 29.74
CA VAL A 72 -14.74 -21.24 29.15
C VAL A 72 -13.90 -22.28 29.88
N THR A 73 -13.86 -22.24 31.22
CA THR A 73 -13.16 -23.27 32.01
C THR A 73 -13.73 -24.67 31.74
N GLY A 74 -15.06 -24.79 31.67
CA GLY A 74 -15.74 -26.05 31.34
C GLY A 74 -15.34 -26.60 29.97
N PHE A 75 -15.15 -25.74 28.98
CA PHE A 75 -14.65 -26.11 27.66
C PHE A 75 -13.17 -26.51 27.70
N LEU A 76 -12.29 -25.69 28.26
CA LEU A 76 -10.84 -25.94 28.29
C LEU A 76 -10.49 -27.25 29.03
N THR A 77 -11.22 -27.59 30.11
CA THR A 77 -11.02 -28.87 30.81
C THR A 77 -11.33 -30.10 29.97
N THR A 78 -12.06 -29.96 28.85
CA THR A 78 -12.28 -31.06 27.89
C THR A 78 -11.03 -31.42 27.09
N LEU A 79 -10.04 -30.51 26.99
CA LEU A 79 -8.75 -30.76 26.35
C LEU A 79 -7.91 -31.80 27.11
N GLY A 80 -8.23 -32.04 28.39
CA GLY A 80 -7.56 -33.00 29.25
C GLY A 80 -6.42 -32.41 30.09
N ALA A 81 -6.14 -33.07 31.23
CA ALA A 81 -5.15 -32.59 32.19
C ALA A 81 -3.69 -32.66 31.69
N ASP A 82 -3.38 -33.52 30.71
CA ASP A 82 -2.05 -33.58 30.10
C ASP A 82 -1.74 -32.31 29.29
N THR A 83 -2.66 -31.90 28.42
CA THR A 83 -2.53 -30.71 27.58
C THR A 83 -2.49 -29.44 28.43
N LEU A 84 -3.43 -29.30 29.38
CA LEU A 84 -3.47 -28.13 30.26
C LEU A 84 -2.23 -28.03 31.16
N GLU A 85 -1.69 -29.15 31.64
CA GLU A 85 -0.43 -29.14 32.41
C GLU A 85 0.74 -28.65 31.56
N ALA A 86 0.86 -29.11 30.30
CA ALA A 86 1.90 -28.65 29.40
C ALA A 86 1.82 -27.13 29.18
N VAL A 87 0.62 -26.61 28.91
CA VAL A 87 0.37 -25.16 28.75
C VAL A 87 0.73 -24.41 30.03
N VAL A 88 0.25 -24.82 31.21
CA VAL A 88 0.54 -24.15 32.48
C VAL A 88 2.05 -24.14 32.78
N LEU A 89 2.75 -25.26 32.57
CA LEU A 89 4.20 -25.32 32.80
C LEU A 89 5.01 -24.50 31.80
N TYR A 90 4.47 -24.26 30.61
CA TYR A 90 5.08 -23.40 29.61
C TYR A 90 5.02 -21.92 30.02
N HIS A 91 4.04 -21.52 30.83
CA HIS A 91 3.95 -20.16 31.37
C HIS A 91 4.85 -19.88 32.58
N ILE A 92 5.60 -20.86 33.07
CA ILE A 92 6.39 -20.76 34.29
C ILE A 92 7.86 -20.97 33.96
N SER A 93 8.73 -20.11 34.47
CA SER A 93 10.18 -20.24 34.40
C SER A 93 10.80 -20.24 35.80
N SER A 94 11.95 -20.91 35.93
CA SER A 94 12.76 -20.88 37.15
C SER A 94 13.53 -19.57 37.31
N GLY A 95 13.61 -19.08 38.54
CA GLY A 95 14.27 -17.82 38.89
C GLY A 95 13.39 -16.59 38.66
N VAL A 96 13.78 -15.47 39.28
CA VAL A 96 13.17 -14.16 39.05
C VAL A 96 13.82 -13.51 37.84
N GLN A 97 13.01 -13.19 36.83
CA GLN A 97 13.43 -12.49 35.62
C GLN A 97 12.53 -11.28 35.42
N LEU A 98 13.08 -10.08 35.61
CA LEU A 98 12.37 -8.83 35.35
C LEU A 98 12.25 -8.59 33.84
N SER A 99 11.35 -7.71 33.43
CA SER A 99 11.15 -7.35 32.01
C SER A 99 12.46 -6.95 31.32
N GLY A 100 13.31 -6.17 32.00
CA GLY A 100 14.63 -5.78 31.50
C GLY A 100 15.63 -6.94 31.39
N ASP A 101 15.52 -7.96 32.25
CA ASP A 101 16.35 -9.16 32.17
C ASP A 101 15.93 -10.02 30.97
N ILE A 102 14.61 -10.14 30.77
CA ILE A 102 13.99 -10.85 29.65
C ILE A 102 14.38 -10.18 28.32
N ALA A 103 14.25 -8.85 28.23
CA ALA A 103 14.66 -8.06 27.06
C ALA A 103 16.14 -8.25 26.72
N THR A 104 16.99 -8.40 27.74
CA THR A 104 18.44 -8.60 27.55
C THR A 104 18.76 -10.03 27.12
N SER A 105 18.02 -11.02 27.63
CA SER A 105 18.18 -12.44 27.29
C SER A 105 17.69 -12.73 25.87
N GLY A 106 16.59 -12.10 25.47
CA GLY A 106 15.88 -12.37 24.21
C GLY A 106 15.09 -13.68 24.21
N GLU A 107 15.21 -14.50 25.26
CA GLU A 107 14.51 -15.78 25.41
C GLU A 107 14.33 -16.16 26.89
N VAL A 108 13.30 -16.97 27.17
CA VAL A 108 13.00 -17.51 28.51
C VAL A 108 12.76 -19.02 28.43
N ILE A 109 13.54 -19.79 29.19
CA ILE A 109 13.37 -21.25 29.27
C ILE A 109 12.30 -21.59 30.30
N THR A 110 11.29 -22.35 29.87
CA THR A 110 10.11 -22.71 30.67
C THR A 110 10.35 -23.98 31.49
N LEU A 111 9.52 -24.23 32.51
CA LEU A 111 9.53 -25.47 33.29
C LEU A 111 9.05 -26.68 32.48
N GLN A 112 8.27 -26.45 31.43
CA GLN A 112 7.89 -27.49 30.46
C GLN A 112 9.12 -27.96 29.65
N GLY A 113 10.10 -27.07 29.44
CA GLY A 113 11.36 -27.34 28.73
C GLY A 113 11.47 -26.65 27.37
N GLY A 114 10.39 -26.05 26.87
CA GLY A 114 10.40 -25.16 25.70
C GLY A 114 10.88 -23.74 26.03
N THR A 115 11.00 -22.91 25.00
CA THR A 115 11.54 -21.54 25.08
C THR A 115 10.52 -20.54 24.59
N ILE A 116 10.25 -19.50 25.39
CA ILE A 116 9.50 -18.32 24.97
C ILE A 116 10.48 -17.32 24.37
N GLY A 117 10.26 -16.91 23.13
CA GLY A 117 10.98 -15.82 22.49
C GLY A 117 10.57 -14.47 23.09
N ALA A 118 11.53 -13.59 23.30
CA ALA A 118 11.31 -12.27 23.89
C ALA A 118 12.28 -11.22 23.32
N SER A 119 12.71 -11.40 22.07
CA SER A 119 13.57 -10.44 21.36
C SER A 119 12.83 -9.16 20.98
N GLU A 120 11.50 -9.21 20.90
CA GLU A 120 10.65 -8.13 20.37
C GLU A 120 9.60 -7.65 21.37
N LEU A 121 10.02 -7.49 22.65
CA LEU A 121 9.12 -7.00 23.69
C LEU A 121 8.42 -5.69 23.28
N PRO A 122 7.11 -5.52 23.58
CA PRO A 122 6.34 -6.31 24.54
C PRO A 122 5.81 -7.66 24.03
N THR A 123 5.96 -7.97 22.75
CA THR A 123 5.52 -9.23 22.15
C THR A 123 6.42 -10.39 22.55
N LEU A 124 5.81 -11.54 22.81
CA LEU A 124 6.44 -12.81 23.11
C LEU A 124 6.10 -13.80 22.00
N THR A 125 7.08 -14.62 21.62
CA THR A 125 6.90 -15.67 20.62
C THR A 125 6.87 -17.03 21.26
N ASP A 126 5.93 -17.88 20.86
CA ASP A 126 5.84 -19.26 21.32
C ASP A 126 6.05 -20.28 20.19
N MET A 127 5.50 -21.48 20.35
CA MET A 127 5.64 -22.57 19.39
C MET A 127 4.41 -22.72 18.49
N GLU A 128 3.43 -21.84 18.62
CA GLU A 128 2.21 -21.77 17.83
C GLU A 128 2.34 -20.61 16.81
N PRO A 129 2.75 -20.90 15.56
CA PRO A 129 2.92 -19.86 14.56
C PRO A 129 1.59 -19.31 14.02
N ASP A 130 0.48 -20.05 14.19
CA ASP A 130 -0.80 -19.76 13.54
C ASP A 130 -1.74 -18.90 14.38
N LEU A 131 -1.36 -18.59 15.63
CA LEU A 131 -2.08 -17.68 16.50
C LEU A 131 -1.27 -16.44 16.79
N ILE A 132 -1.97 -15.36 17.15
CA ILE A 132 -1.34 -14.10 17.52
C ILE A 132 -0.44 -14.32 18.74
N ASP A 133 0.82 -13.98 18.58
CA ASP A 133 1.85 -14.03 19.62
C ASP A 133 1.44 -13.22 20.87
N PRO A 134 1.54 -13.78 22.11
CA PRO A 134 1.13 -13.08 23.33
C PRO A 134 1.97 -11.84 23.64
N SER A 135 1.35 -10.77 24.16
CA SER A 135 2.04 -9.55 24.56
C SER A 135 2.01 -9.31 26.07
N LEU A 136 3.08 -8.70 26.59
CA LEU A 136 3.19 -8.26 27.98
C LEU A 136 2.32 -7.01 28.22
N VAL A 137 1.25 -7.16 29.01
CA VAL A 137 0.30 -6.08 29.34
C VAL A 137 0.65 -5.38 30.66
N ALA A 138 1.21 -6.12 31.61
CA ALA A 138 1.73 -5.57 32.86
C ALA A 138 2.94 -6.36 33.32
N THR A 139 4.07 -5.69 33.54
CA THR A 139 5.33 -6.34 33.88
C THR A 139 5.73 -6.11 35.33
N ASP A 140 6.63 -6.96 35.82
CA ASP A 140 7.37 -6.79 37.08
C ASP A 140 6.49 -6.73 38.33
N ILE A 141 5.39 -7.48 38.36
CA ILE A 141 4.54 -7.58 39.54
C ILE A 141 5.24 -8.47 40.58
N VAL A 142 5.85 -7.82 41.57
CA VAL A 142 6.68 -8.50 42.58
C VAL A 142 5.81 -9.31 43.55
N ALA A 143 6.14 -10.60 43.69
CA ALA A 143 5.64 -11.51 44.71
C ALA A 143 6.77 -11.91 45.67
N ASP A 144 6.43 -12.43 46.85
CA ASP A 144 7.44 -12.88 47.82
C ASP A 144 8.25 -14.10 47.33
N ASN A 145 7.70 -14.88 46.39
CA ASN A 145 8.31 -16.07 45.80
C ASN A 145 8.59 -15.94 44.29
N GLY A 146 8.64 -14.71 43.76
CA GLY A 146 8.94 -14.50 42.35
C GLY A 146 8.43 -13.19 41.75
N VAL A 147 8.18 -13.24 40.45
CA VAL A 147 7.61 -12.13 39.67
C VAL A 147 6.51 -12.66 38.74
N VAL A 148 5.48 -11.84 38.54
CA VAL A 148 4.40 -12.10 37.59
C VAL A 148 4.44 -11.05 36.50
N HIS A 149 4.35 -11.50 35.25
CA HIS A 149 4.10 -10.67 34.07
C HIS A 149 2.73 -11.07 33.52
N VAL A 150 1.82 -10.12 33.31
CA VAL A 150 0.49 -10.38 32.78
C VAL A 150 0.55 -10.36 31.26
N ILE A 151 -0.04 -11.37 30.63
CA ILE A 151 -0.12 -11.50 29.17
C ILE A 151 -1.58 -11.49 28.69
N ASP A 152 -1.80 -10.98 27.49
CA ASP A 152 -3.13 -10.88 26.86
C ASP A 152 -3.56 -12.13 26.08
N LYS A 153 -2.64 -13.05 25.79
CA LYS A 153 -2.91 -14.34 25.13
C LYS A 153 -2.22 -15.49 25.85
N VAL A 154 -2.64 -16.71 25.54
CA VAL A 154 -2.10 -17.92 26.19
C VAL A 154 -0.91 -18.41 25.39
N LEU A 155 0.24 -18.58 26.03
CA LEU A 155 1.43 -19.16 25.42
C LEU A 155 1.24 -20.66 25.19
N LEU A 156 1.47 -21.13 23.97
CA LEU A 156 1.26 -22.52 23.59
C LEU A 156 2.60 -23.25 23.35
N PRO A 157 2.79 -24.44 23.98
CA PRO A 157 4.03 -25.21 23.86
C PRO A 157 4.12 -26.08 22.59
N LEU A 158 3.11 -26.02 21.72
CA LEU A 158 2.99 -26.80 20.50
C LEU A 158 2.04 -26.11 19.53
N ASP A 159 2.28 -26.36 18.25
CA ASP A 159 1.38 -26.08 17.11
C ASP A 159 0.14 -26.99 17.16
N LEU A 160 -1.04 -26.37 17.14
CA LEU A 160 -2.36 -26.98 17.19
C LEU A 160 -2.89 -27.26 15.78
N GLU A 161 -2.69 -28.50 15.30
CA GLU A 161 -3.18 -28.93 13.97
C GLU A 161 -4.66 -28.57 13.71
N GLY A 162 -4.91 -27.79 12.66
CA GLY A 162 -6.24 -27.49 12.14
C GLY A 162 -6.91 -26.25 12.72
N ASN A 163 -6.17 -25.40 13.45
CA ASN A 163 -6.56 -24.01 13.68
C ASN A 163 -6.04 -23.05 12.60
N ASP A 164 -5.30 -23.59 11.61
CA ASP A 164 -4.51 -22.83 10.64
C ASP A 164 -5.36 -21.73 9.99
N ALA A 165 -4.93 -20.48 10.18
CA ALA A 165 -5.52 -19.35 9.49
C ALA A 165 -5.40 -19.54 7.96
N ALA A 166 -6.25 -18.88 7.18
CA ALA A 166 -6.01 -18.83 5.74
C ALA A 166 -4.70 -18.07 5.45
N SER A 167 -4.08 -18.28 4.29
CA SER A 167 -2.95 -17.44 3.86
C SER A 167 -3.38 -15.98 3.74
N ILE A 168 -2.44 -15.04 3.61
CA ILE A 168 -2.77 -13.61 3.46
C ILE A 168 -3.77 -13.41 2.32
N THR A 169 -3.51 -14.00 1.14
CA THR A 169 -4.45 -13.91 0.03
C THR A 169 -5.74 -14.63 0.39
N GLY A 170 -5.69 -15.81 1.02
CA GLY A 170 -6.89 -16.50 1.50
C GLY A 170 -7.75 -15.69 2.47
N THR A 171 -7.14 -14.89 3.35
CA THR A 171 -7.82 -14.05 4.34
C THR A 171 -8.38 -12.79 3.68
N VAL A 172 -7.58 -12.09 2.86
CA VAL A 172 -8.07 -10.94 2.06
C VAL A 172 -9.22 -11.38 1.16
N LEU A 173 -9.09 -12.53 0.48
CA LEU A 173 -10.11 -13.15 -0.37
C LEU A 173 -11.35 -13.63 0.39
N ALA A 174 -11.20 -14.13 1.62
CA ALA A 174 -12.32 -14.65 2.41
C ALA A 174 -13.15 -13.53 3.04
N VAL A 175 -12.53 -12.37 3.32
CA VAL A 175 -13.22 -11.17 3.84
C VAL A 175 -14.04 -10.49 2.74
N SER A 176 -13.53 -10.51 1.50
CA SER A 176 -14.11 -10.03 0.23
C SER A 176 -15.44 -10.68 -0.24
N GLY A 177 -16.22 -11.33 0.63
CA GLY A 177 -17.55 -11.79 0.26
C GLY A 177 -17.62 -12.68 -1.01
N ALA A 178 -18.50 -12.34 -1.95
CA ALA A 178 -18.72 -13.09 -3.19
C ALA A 178 -17.99 -12.44 -4.37
N GLU A 179 -17.34 -13.24 -5.23
CA GLU A 179 -16.57 -12.80 -6.42
C GLU A 179 -17.12 -11.52 -7.11
N GLY A 180 -16.31 -10.46 -7.15
CA GLY A 180 -16.60 -9.21 -7.84
C GLY A 180 -16.43 -7.98 -6.97
N PHE A 181 -16.87 -6.83 -7.49
CA PHE A 181 -17.07 -5.60 -6.73
C PHE A 181 -18.46 -5.61 -6.11
N ASP A 182 -18.61 -5.11 -4.88
CA ASP A 182 -19.89 -4.96 -4.21
C ASP A 182 -20.12 -3.52 -3.65
N ASP A 183 -20.88 -3.37 -2.57
CA ASP A 183 -21.20 -2.07 -1.95
C ASP A 183 -20.59 -1.95 -0.53
N ASN A 184 -19.75 -2.90 -0.10
CA ASN A 184 -19.22 -3.03 1.25
C ASN A 184 -17.82 -2.43 1.36
N GLY A 185 -17.72 -1.09 1.46
CA GLY A 185 -16.43 -0.39 1.53
C GLY A 185 -15.46 -0.74 2.68
N SER A 186 -15.83 -1.67 3.58
CA SER A 186 -14.97 -2.17 4.67
C SER A 186 -14.22 -3.47 4.34
N ASP A 187 -14.52 -4.14 3.23
CA ASP A 187 -13.72 -5.27 2.75
C ASP A 187 -12.64 -4.82 1.75
N PHE A 188 -12.16 -5.75 0.94
CA PHE A 188 -10.88 -5.66 0.23
C PHE A 188 -10.99 -6.11 -1.24
N ASP A 189 -12.16 -5.97 -1.88
CA ASP A 189 -12.37 -6.40 -3.26
C ASP A 189 -11.48 -5.65 -4.24
N MET A 190 -11.30 -4.33 -4.06
CA MET A 190 -10.39 -3.54 -4.89
C MET A 190 -8.94 -3.95 -4.69
N LEU A 191 -8.53 -4.22 -3.45
CA LEU A 191 -7.17 -4.71 -3.14
C LEU A 191 -6.93 -6.07 -3.81
N ARG A 192 -7.91 -6.99 -3.73
CA ARG A 192 -7.85 -8.30 -4.40
C ARG A 192 -7.61 -8.13 -5.89
N GLU A 193 -8.44 -7.35 -6.57
CA GLU A 193 -8.31 -7.16 -8.02
C GLU A 193 -6.97 -6.54 -8.40
N ALA A 194 -6.47 -5.58 -7.60
CA ALA A 194 -5.15 -4.98 -7.79
C ALA A 194 -4.01 -5.99 -7.65
N VAL A 195 -4.04 -6.83 -6.61
CA VAL A 195 -3.03 -7.88 -6.36
C VAL A 195 -3.02 -8.93 -7.47
N VAL A 196 -4.21 -9.33 -7.96
CA VAL A 196 -4.34 -10.28 -9.07
C VAL A 196 -3.83 -9.67 -10.37
N ALA A 197 -4.20 -8.41 -10.67
CA ALA A 197 -3.74 -7.70 -11.86
C ALA A 197 -2.21 -7.53 -11.89
N ALA A 198 -1.59 -7.24 -10.74
CA ALA A 198 -0.14 -7.12 -10.58
C ALA A 198 0.60 -8.48 -10.57
N GLY A 199 -0.13 -9.60 -10.49
CA GLY A 199 0.46 -10.94 -10.43
C GLY A 199 1.17 -11.23 -9.10
N LEU A 200 0.75 -10.57 -8.01
CA LEU A 200 1.37 -10.68 -6.69
C LEU A 200 0.74 -11.76 -5.81
N ALA A 201 -0.39 -12.35 -6.20
CA ALA A 201 -1.12 -13.34 -5.40
C ALA A 201 -0.22 -14.52 -4.94
N ASP A 202 0.51 -15.16 -5.87
CA ASP A 202 1.43 -16.26 -5.52
C ASP A 202 2.57 -15.82 -4.59
N THR A 203 2.97 -14.54 -4.63
CA THR A 203 4.02 -13.99 -3.77
C THR A 203 3.50 -13.76 -2.36
N LEU A 204 2.27 -13.27 -2.23
CA LEU A 204 1.60 -13.07 -0.94
C LEU A 204 1.09 -14.38 -0.33
N ASP A 205 1.00 -15.47 -1.11
CA ASP A 205 0.63 -16.82 -0.64
C ASP A 205 1.83 -17.73 -0.32
N ASP A 206 3.07 -17.24 -0.37
CA ASP A 206 4.22 -18.06 0.02
C ASP A 206 4.14 -18.43 1.50
N VAL A 207 3.95 -19.73 1.77
CA VAL A 207 3.85 -20.31 3.11
C VAL A 207 5.12 -20.19 3.96
N ASN A 208 6.25 -19.84 3.34
CA ASN A 208 7.51 -19.60 4.05
C ASN A 208 7.80 -18.11 4.25
N ALA A 209 6.94 -17.24 3.70
CA ALA A 209 7.05 -15.82 3.93
C ALA A 209 6.49 -15.49 5.31
N ASP A 210 7.02 -14.42 5.88
CA ASP A 210 6.59 -13.86 7.15
C ASP A 210 6.38 -12.38 6.91
N LEU A 211 5.15 -12.00 6.59
CA LEU A 211 4.85 -10.68 6.02
C LEU A 211 3.90 -9.89 6.92
N THR A 212 3.98 -8.57 6.83
CA THR A 212 2.91 -7.68 7.28
C THR A 212 2.30 -7.02 6.08
N VAL A 213 0.99 -7.16 5.87
CA VAL A 213 0.25 -6.45 4.83
C VAL A 213 -0.58 -5.35 5.47
N PHE A 214 -0.29 -4.12 5.10
CA PHE A 214 -1.13 -2.97 5.40
C PHE A 214 -2.19 -2.88 4.29
N ALA A 215 -3.35 -3.50 4.49
CA ALA A 215 -4.39 -3.66 3.48
C ALA A 215 -5.34 -2.44 3.47
N PRO A 216 -5.35 -1.60 2.42
CA PRO A 216 -6.38 -0.56 2.29
C PRO A 216 -7.74 -1.20 2.05
N THR A 217 -8.78 -0.71 2.74
CA THR A 217 -10.16 -1.11 2.45
C THR A 217 -10.65 -0.51 1.13
N ASP A 218 -11.81 -0.96 0.65
CA ASP A 218 -12.37 -0.43 -0.59
C ASP A 218 -12.76 1.06 -0.47
N ASP A 219 -13.26 1.50 0.69
CA ASP A 219 -13.45 2.92 1.02
C ASP A 219 -12.13 3.72 0.94
N ALA A 220 -10.99 3.08 1.25
CA ALA A 220 -9.68 3.73 1.16
C ALA A 220 -9.26 3.98 -0.28
N PHE A 221 -9.44 2.99 -1.17
CA PHE A 221 -9.19 3.15 -2.60
C PHE A 221 -10.13 4.18 -3.22
N ILE A 222 -11.43 4.12 -2.92
CA ILE A 222 -12.40 5.12 -3.38
C ILE A 222 -11.98 6.51 -2.88
N GLY A 223 -11.60 6.64 -1.61
CA GLY A 223 -11.12 7.90 -1.03
C GLY A 223 -9.90 8.46 -1.76
N LEU A 224 -8.91 7.62 -2.10
CA LEU A 224 -7.77 8.03 -2.93
C LEU A 224 -8.24 8.53 -4.30
N THR A 225 -9.08 7.76 -5.02
CA THR A 225 -9.54 8.19 -6.34
C THR A 225 -10.34 9.49 -6.30
N GLN A 226 -11.12 9.73 -5.25
CA GLN A 226 -11.84 10.99 -5.04
C GLN A 226 -10.90 12.16 -4.77
N ALA A 227 -9.83 11.93 -4.00
CA ALA A 227 -8.78 12.93 -3.82
C ALA A 227 -8.08 13.26 -5.15
N LEU A 228 -8.00 12.28 -6.05
CA LEU A 228 -7.47 12.40 -7.41
C LEU A 228 -8.51 12.88 -8.45
N GLY A 229 -9.73 13.27 -8.06
CA GLY A 229 -10.74 13.87 -8.96
C GLY A 229 -11.90 12.96 -9.40
N TYR A 230 -11.97 11.71 -8.95
CA TYR A 230 -13.12 10.84 -9.23
C TYR A 230 -14.40 11.34 -8.53
N GLU A 231 -15.47 11.59 -9.29
CA GLU A 231 -16.74 12.07 -8.71
C GLU A 231 -17.68 10.94 -8.24
N GLY A 232 -17.37 9.68 -8.57
CA GLY A 232 -18.19 8.53 -8.21
C GLY A 232 -17.91 7.97 -6.82
N ASN A 233 -18.57 6.87 -6.48
CA ASN A 233 -18.47 6.22 -5.17
C ASN A 233 -18.66 4.70 -5.21
N ASP A 234 -18.72 4.10 -6.40
CA ASP A 234 -18.74 2.66 -6.61
C ASP A 234 -17.32 2.13 -6.88
N GLU A 235 -17.04 0.92 -6.40
CA GLU A 235 -15.75 0.25 -6.53
C GLU A 235 -15.35 0.04 -8.00
N ALA A 236 -16.29 -0.34 -8.86
CA ALA A 236 -16.02 -0.61 -10.27
C ALA A 236 -15.50 0.64 -10.99
N GLY A 237 -16.21 1.77 -10.86
CA GLY A 237 -15.78 3.03 -11.46
C GLY A 237 -14.54 3.61 -10.79
N ALA A 238 -14.36 3.41 -9.47
CA ALA A 238 -13.13 3.81 -8.80
C ALA A 238 -11.92 3.00 -9.29
N PHE A 239 -12.07 1.69 -9.48
CA PHE A 239 -11.01 0.83 -10.00
C PHE A 239 -10.65 1.20 -11.45
N ASP A 240 -11.65 1.43 -12.30
CA ASP A 240 -11.44 1.90 -13.67
C ASP A 240 -10.74 3.28 -13.70
N TYR A 241 -11.08 4.18 -12.77
CA TYR A 241 -10.42 5.48 -12.63
C TYR A 241 -8.96 5.33 -12.18
N LEU A 242 -8.70 4.47 -11.19
CA LEU A 242 -7.36 4.19 -10.70
C LEU A 242 -6.45 3.64 -11.81
N VAL A 243 -6.96 2.71 -12.63
CA VAL A 243 -6.21 2.17 -13.77
C VAL A 243 -5.84 3.27 -14.75
N GLN A 244 -6.78 4.16 -15.08
CA GLN A 244 -6.53 5.30 -15.98
C GLN A 244 -5.52 6.28 -15.37
N ALA A 245 -5.69 6.64 -14.10
CA ALA A 245 -4.78 7.52 -13.36
C ALA A 245 -3.35 6.98 -13.34
N LEU A 246 -3.17 5.69 -13.01
CA LEU A 246 -1.85 5.05 -12.98
C LEU A 246 -1.23 4.94 -14.37
N THR A 247 -2.04 4.70 -15.40
CA THR A 247 -1.56 4.68 -16.80
C THR A 247 -1.02 6.05 -17.17
N LEU A 248 -1.77 7.10 -16.84
CA LEU A 248 -1.42 8.48 -17.16
C LEU A 248 -0.17 8.92 -16.39
N MET A 249 -0.07 8.60 -15.09
CA MET A 249 1.12 8.85 -14.26
C MET A 249 2.36 8.08 -14.74
N ASN A 250 2.17 6.93 -15.38
CA ASN A 250 3.25 6.17 -16.00
C ASN A 250 3.55 6.63 -17.45
N GLY A 251 3.12 7.84 -17.84
CA GLY A 251 3.39 8.40 -19.18
C GLY A 251 2.63 7.70 -20.31
N GLY A 252 1.49 7.06 -20.02
CA GLY A 252 0.71 6.28 -20.98
C GLY A 252 1.15 4.81 -21.11
N ASP A 253 2.21 4.40 -20.42
CA ASP A 253 2.66 3.01 -20.38
C ASP A 253 1.81 2.14 -19.43
N ASN A 254 2.05 0.83 -19.46
CA ASN A 254 1.31 -0.16 -18.69
C ASN A 254 1.25 0.22 -17.18
N PRO A 255 0.05 0.38 -16.57
CA PRO A 255 -0.09 0.80 -15.17
C PRO A 255 0.44 -0.22 -14.15
N ILE A 256 0.68 -1.46 -14.58
CA ILE A 256 1.07 -2.56 -13.68
C ILE A 256 2.39 -2.32 -12.95
N ASP A 257 3.36 -1.62 -13.55
CA ASP A 257 4.65 -1.37 -12.90
C ASP A 257 4.51 -0.43 -11.69
N LEU A 258 3.73 0.65 -11.86
CA LEU A 258 3.42 1.59 -10.78
C LEU A 258 2.51 0.95 -9.74
N LEU A 259 1.49 0.19 -10.18
CA LEU A 259 0.62 -0.57 -9.28
C LEU A 259 1.41 -1.55 -8.42
N THR A 260 2.34 -2.30 -9.01
CA THR A 260 3.20 -3.25 -8.29
C THR A 260 4.08 -2.51 -7.27
N THR A 261 4.58 -1.33 -7.62
CA THR A 261 5.38 -0.49 -6.72
C THR A 261 4.54 -0.04 -5.51
N ILE A 262 3.32 0.44 -5.74
CA ILE A 262 2.38 0.83 -4.67
C ILE A 262 2.03 -0.38 -3.79
N LEU A 263 1.64 -1.51 -4.38
CA LEU A 263 1.25 -2.70 -3.63
C LEU A 263 2.40 -3.27 -2.79
N THR A 264 3.63 -3.29 -3.31
CA THR A 264 4.80 -3.76 -2.54
C THR A 264 5.25 -2.77 -1.46
N TYR A 265 4.83 -1.51 -1.55
CA TYR A 265 5.04 -0.50 -0.50
C TYR A 265 4.06 -0.71 0.68
N HIS A 266 2.96 -1.42 0.48
CA HIS A 266 2.02 -1.83 1.54
C HIS A 266 2.45 -3.09 2.29
N VAL A 267 3.59 -3.69 1.94
CA VAL A 267 4.03 -4.97 2.51
C VAL A 267 5.37 -4.81 3.19
N ALA A 268 5.48 -5.25 4.45
CA ALA A 268 6.76 -5.40 5.15
C ALA A 268 7.22 -6.87 5.12
N GLY A 269 8.53 -7.07 5.05
CA GLY A 269 9.17 -8.40 4.99
C GLY A 269 9.36 -9.10 6.35
N GLU A 270 8.53 -8.77 7.33
CA GLU A 270 8.48 -9.32 8.69
C GLU A 270 7.03 -9.32 9.15
N SER A 271 6.61 -10.27 9.99
CA SER A 271 5.30 -10.24 10.64
C SER A 271 5.33 -9.38 11.90
N LEU A 272 4.54 -8.31 11.88
CA LEU A 272 4.48 -7.31 12.92
C LEU A 272 3.04 -7.18 13.40
N GLN A 273 2.82 -7.48 14.68
CA GLN A 273 1.59 -7.10 15.35
C GLN A 273 1.51 -5.59 15.52
N ALA A 274 0.31 -5.09 15.82
CA ALA A 274 0.07 -3.69 16.11
C ALA A 274 1.01 -3.18 17.20
N SER A 275 1.19 -3.93 18.29
CA SER A 275 2.13 -3.55 19.36
C SER A 275 3.55 -3.30 18.84
N GLN A 276 4.03 -4.13 17.90
CA GLN A 276 5.34 -3.99 17.26
C GLN A 276 5.35 -2.82 16.28
N VAL A 277 4.37 -2.73 15.38
CA VAL A 277 4.19 -1.60 14.43
C VAL A 277 4.25 -0.28 15.19
N LEU A 278 3.47 -0.16 16.27
CA LEU A 278 3.33 1.06 17.08
C LEU A 278 4.54 1.37 17.97
N SER A 279 5.46 0.41 18.11
CA SER A 279 6.71 0.60 18.87
C SER A 279 7.88 1.04 17.99
N LYS A 280 7.77 0.90 16.66
CA LYS A 280 8.82 1.27 15.71
C LYS A 280 8.72 2.76 15.34
N ASP A 281 9.86 3.38 15.07
CA ASP A 281 9.90 4.72 14.47
C ASP A 281 9.59 4.64 12.97
N THR A 282 10.13 3.62 12.30
CA THR A 282 9.91 3.35 10.87
C THR A 282 9.81 1.85 10.58
N ILE A 283 9.12 1.52 9.48
CA ILE A 283 8.96 0.15 8.96
C ILE A 283 9.49 0.09 7.54
N MET A 284 10.34 -0.89 7.25
CA MET A 284 10.89 -1.12 5.91
C MET A 284 9.93 -1.95 5.06
N THR A 285 9.60 -1.44 3.87
CA THR A 285 8.68 -2.12 2.93
C THR A 285 9.44 -3.03 1.96
N LEU A 286 8.74 -3.94 1.30
CA LEU A 286 9.30 -4.80 0.25
C LEU A 286 9.72 -4.02 -0.99
N GLN A 287 9.04 -2.90 -1.27
CA GLN A 287 9.41 -1.97 -2.35
C GLN A 287 10.78 -1.31 -2.09
N GLY A 288 11.15 -1.14 -0.82
CA GLY A 288 12.43 -0.56 -0.40
C GLY A 288 12.32 0.82 0.26
N GLY A 289 11.14 1.43 0.28
CA GLY A 289 10.86 2.65 1.04
C GLY A 289 10.52 2.37 2.51
N GLU A 290 10.50 3.44 3.32
CA GLU A 290 10.16 3.38 4.75
C GLU A 290 8.77 3.99 4.99
N LEU A 291 7.99 3.39 5.88
CA LEU A 291 6.78 3.96 6.47
C LEU A 291 7.15 4.56 7.82
N GLY A 292 6.72 5.79 8.10
CA GLY A 292 6.83 6.39 9.43
C GLY A 292 5.62 6.01 10.28
N VAL A 293 5.82 5.88 11.60
CA VAL A 293 4.74 5.59 12.55
C VAL A 293 4.55 6.78 13.47
N ASP A 294 3.31 7.28 13.59
CA ASP A 294 3.04 8.44 14.43
C ASP A 294 3.18 8.12 15.93
N ALA A 295 3.55 9.13 16.72
CA ALA A 295 3.73 8.98 18.17
C ALA A 295 2.40 8.75 18.92
N ALA A 296 1.25 8.94 18.26
CA ALA A 296 -0.08 8.61 18.79
C ALA A 296 -0.45 7.14 18.54
N GLY A 297 0.30 6.45 17.68
CA GLY A 297 0.27 5.02 17.45
C GLY A 297 -0.93 4.52 16.65
N LEU A 298 -1.41 5.27 15.65
CA LEU A 298 -2.49 4.81 14.77
C LEU A 298 -2.34 5.24 13.31
N THR A 299 -1.45 6.19 13.01
CA THR A 299 -1.28 6.74 11.67
C THR A 299 0.07 6.30 11.10
N LEU A 300 0.09 5.91 9.83
CA LEU A 300 1.28 5.56 9.07
C LEU A 300 1.56 6.69 8.07
N SER A 301 2.70 7.36 8.21
CA SER A 301 3.12 8.38 7.25
C SER A 301 3.87 7.76 6.09
N ASP A 302 3.50 8.12 4.87
CA ASP A 302 4.15 7.64 3.66
C ASP A 302 5.05 8.71 3.02
N ALA A 303 5.35 8.56 1.73
CA ALA A 303 6.23 9.48 0.99
C ALA A 303 5.47 10.58 0.24
N ASP A 304 4.14 10.58 0.27
CA ASP A 304 3.29 11.58 -0.38
C ASP A 304 2.78 12.60 0.66
N PRO A 305 3.20 13.87 0.59
CA PRO A 305 2.81 14.89 1.57
C PRO A 305 1.40 15.47 1.34
N ASP A 306 0.79 15.19 0.18
CA ASP A 306 -0.41 15.86 -0.30
C ASP A 306 -1.67 15.03 -0.02
N VAL A 307 -1.52 13.70 0.03
CA VAL A 307 -2.57 12.78 0.49
C VAL A 307 -2.49 12.59 2.01
N ALA A 308 -3.66 12.49 2.65
CA ALA A 308 -3.70 12.29 4.10
C ALA A 308 -3.16 10.92 4.49
N ASP A 309 -2.19 10.91 5.41
CA ASP A 309 -1.60 9.70 5.98
C ASP A 309 -2.66 8.67 6.43
N PRO A 310 -2.58 7.41 5.99
CA PRO A 310 -3.51 6.35 6.38
C PRO A 310 -3.47 6.01 7.87
N MET A 311 -4.60 5.56 8.40
CA MET A 311 -4.75 5.06 9.77
C MET A 311 -5.14 3.59 9.82
N LEU A 312 -4.67 2.89 10.85
CA LEU A 312 -5.06 1.52 11.16
C LEU A 312 -6.52 1.48 11.66
N THR A 313 -7.37 0.72 10.97
CA THR A 313 -8.81 0.58 11.29
C THR A 313 -9.17 -0.75 11.93
N ALA A 314 -8.46 -1.81 11.53
CA ALA A 314 -8.48 -3.12 12.17
C ALA A 314 -7.06 -3.65 12.19
N THR A 315 -6.64 -4.24 13.31
CA THR A 315 -5.27 -4.71 13.48
C THR A 315 -5.21 -6.19 13.77
N ASP A 316 -4.03 -6.77 13.55
CA ASP A 316 -3.68 -8.12 13.97
C ASP A 316 -4.57 -9.20 13.34
N ILE A 317 -5.06 -8.97 12.12
CA ILE A 317 -5.83 -9.97 11.37
C ILE A 317 -4.85 -11.07 10.95
N GLN A 318 -5.07 -12.29 11.45
CA GLN A 318 -4.12 -13.38 11.25
C GLN A 318 -4.21 -14.00 9.87
N ALA A 319 -3.04 -14.41 9.38
CA ALA A 319 -2.88 -15.27 8.23
C ALA A 319 -1.77 -16.29 8.49
N SER A 320 -1.82 -17.45 7.83
CA SER A 320 -0.83 -18.53 8.03
C SER A 320 0.62 -18.16 7.64
N ASN A 321 0.81 -17.03 6.98
CA ASN A 321 2.11 -16.56 6.49
C ASN A 321 2.33 -15.06 6.79
N GLY A 322 1.67 -14.54 7.84
CA GLY A 322 1.88 -13.18 8.30
C GLY A 322 0.68 -12.54 8.98
N ILE A 323 0.69 -11.22 9.06
CA ILE A 323 -0.35 -10.40 9.69
C ILE A 323 -0.89 -9.38 8.69
N ILE A 324 -2.19 -9.13 8.75
CA ILE A 324 -2.85 -8.07 8.00
C ILE A 324 -3.32 -6.98 8.97
N HIS A 325 -3.06 -5.72 8.62
CA HIS A 325 -3.67 -4.55 9.25
C HIS A 325 -4.47 -3.78 8.22
N ALA A 326 -5.74 -3.52 8.49
CA ALA A 326 -6.61 -2.76 7.60
C ALA A 326 -6.33 -1.25 7.71
N LEU A 327 -6.33 -0.55 6.59
CA LEU A 327 -6.12 0.90 6.50
C LEU A 327 -7.34 1.62 5.92
N ASN A 328 -7.58 2.85 6.36
CA ASN A 328 -8.57 3.76 5.75
C ASN A 328 -7.98 4.66 4.64
N GLY A 329 -6.73 4.42 4.23
CA GLY A 329 -6.05 5.14 3.16
C GLY A 329 -5.08 4.22 2.43
N VAL A 330 -4.62 4.66 1.26
CA VAL A 330 -3.63 3.95 0.45
C VAL A 330 -2.27 4.60 0.70
N LEU A 331 -1.26 3.81 1.02
CA LEU A 331 0.12 4.25 1.21
C LEU A 331 0.81 4.50 -0.13
N LEU A 332 1.41 5.68 -0.29
CA LEU A 332 2.02 6.11 -1.54
C LEU A 332 3.56 6.16 -1.45
N PRO A 333 4.28 5.47 -2.35
CA PRO A 333 5.74 5.33 -2.28
C PRO A 333 6.52 6.56 -2.75
N ALA A 334 5.82 7.54 -3.32
CA ALA A 334 6.35 8.82 -3.75
C ALA A 334 5.21 9.81 -3.80
N ASP A 335 5.55 11.10 -3.71
CA ASP A 335 4.70 12.22 -4.07
C ASP A 335 4.19 12.04 -5.51
N LEU A 336 2.92 11.63 -5.64
CA LEU A 336 2.29 11.32 -6.92
C LEU A 336 1.95 12.59 -7.71
N LEU A 337 1.72 13.71 -7.03
CA LEU A 337 1.25 14.96 -7.60
C LEU A 337 1.97 16.14 -6.95
N GLN A 338 3.25 16.33 -7.31
CA GLN A 338 4.14 17.35 -6.74
C GLN A 338 3.48 18.74 -6.67
N SER A 339 2.91 19.10 -5.52
CA SER A 339 2.36 20.43 -5.26
C SER A 339 3.32 21.25 -4.39
N ASP A 340 3.24 22.59 -4.46
CA ASP A 340 3.93 23.46 -3.51
C ASP A 340 3.28 23.50 -2.11
N GLY A 341 2.35 22.58 -1.84
CA GLY A 341 1.52 22.48 -0.63
C GLY A 341 0.24 23.32 -0.71
N SER A 342 -0.20 23.60 -1.94
CA SER A 342 -1.34 24.44 -2.31
C SER A 342 -2.58 23.62 -2.74
N ASN A 343 -2.40 22.32 -2.99
CA ASN A 343 -3.43 21.36 -3.43
C ASN A 343 -4.13 21.80 -4.74
N ASP A 344 -3.37 22.34 -5.69
CA ASP A 344 -3.85 22.77 -7.02
C ASP A 344 -3.25 21.99 -8.19
N VAL A 345 -2.48 20.93 -7.93
CA VAL A 345 -2.14 19.94 -8.96
C VAL A 345 -3.39 19.13 -9.30
N ASP A 346 -3.89 19.32 -10.53
CA ASP A 346 -5.10 18.68 -11.01
C ASP A 346 -4.75 17.41 -11.83
N LEU A 347 -5.21 16.25 -11.36
CA LEU A 347 -5.37 15.07 -12.21
C LEU A 347 -6.80 15.08 -12.81
N VAL A 348 -6.91 15.28 -14.12
CA VAL A 348 -8.21 15.38 -14.80
C VAL A 348 -8.38 14.28 -15.84
N ILE A 349 -9.51 13.56 -15.77
CA ILE A 349 -9.92 12.55 -16.75
C ILE A 349 -11.33 12.91 -17.26
N GLY A 350 -11.45 13.39 -18.51
CA GLY A 350 -12.69 13.97 -19.06
C GLY A 350 -13.74 12.95 -19.56
N GLY A 351 -13.34 11.73 -19.93
CA GLY A 351 -14.25 10.67 -20.39
C GLY A 351 -14.67 10.80 -21.87
N ASP A 352 -15.85 10.30 -22.24
CA ASP A 352 -16.33 10.27 -23.65
C ASP A 352 -17.09 11.55 -24.09
N GLY A 353 -16.92 12.64 -23.34
CA GLY A 353 -17.76 13.82 -23.34
C GLY A 353 -17.42 14.87 -24.40
N VAL A 354 -17.86 16.10 -24.16
CA VAL A 354 -17.29 17.28 -24.81
C VAL A 354 -16.99 18.23 -23.66
N ASP A 355 -15.72 18.35 -23.35
CA ASP A 355 -15.28 18.87 -22.07
C ASP A 355 -14.55 20.21 -22.22
N VAL A 356 -14.66 21.02 -21.17
CA VAL A 356 -13.93 22.28 -21.06
C VAL A 356 -13.13 22.22 -19.78
N ILE A 357 -11.90 21.72 -19.91
CA ILE A 357 -10.98 21.50 -18.80
C ILE A 357 -10.19 22.80 -18.56
N ARG A 358 -10.09 23.19 -17.29
CA ARG A 358 -9.34 24.35 -16.84
C ARG A 358 -8.66 24.02 -15.53
N THR A 359 -7.36 23.91 -15.58
CA THR A 359 -6.54 23.70 -14.39
C THR A 359 -5.84 24.99 -13.99
N GLY A 360 -4.99 24.92 -12.99
CA GLY A 360 -4.67 26.03 -12.11
C GLY A 360 -3.26 26.57 -12.25
N LEU A 361 -2.56 26.52 -11.12
CA LEU A 361 -1.14 26.74 -11.00
C LEU A 361 -0.57 25.36 -10.62
N ASP A 362 0.67 25.09 -11.01
CA ASP A 362 1.41 23.84 -10.81
C ASP A 362 1.24 22.84 -11.95
N ALA A 363 2.07 21.80 -11.95
CA ALA A 363 2.20 20.84 -13.05
C ALA A 363 1.01 19.88 -13.06
N ASP A 364 0.12 20.04 -14.03
CA ASP A 364 -1.12 19.28 -14.11
C ASP A 364 -1.00 18.03 -14.99
N LEU A 365 -1.85 17.03 -14.74
CA LEU A 365 -1.93 15.80 -15.50
C LEU A 365 -3.34 15.61 -16.08
N ILE A 366 -3.49 15.78 -17.39
CA ILE A 366 -4.79 15.90 -18.03
C ILE A 366 -4.95 14.86 -19.14
N ALA A 367 -6.00 14.04 -19.05
CA ALA A 367 -6.51 13.23 -20.16
C ALA A 367 -7.93 13.69 -20.51
N ALA A 368 -8.09 14.36 -21.65
CA ALA A 368 -9.40 14.88 -22.05
C ALA A 368 -10.38 13.76 -22.44
N GLY A 369 -9.87 12.69 -23.07
CA GLY A 369 -10.66 11.50 -23.40
C GLY A 369 -11.23 11.57 -24.81
N ALA A 370 -12.38 10.94 -25.06
CA ALA A 370 -13.01 11.05 -26.36
C ALA A 370 -13.94 12.27 -26.39
N GLY A 371 -13.86 13.10 -27.43
CA GLY A 371 -14.67 14.30 -27.41
C GLY A 371 -14.20 15.41 -28.32
N LYS A 372 -14.71 16.61 -28.11
CA LYS A 372 -14.21 17.80 -28.84
C LYS A 372 -13.82 18.83 -27.83
N ASP A 373 -12.74 18.51 -27.17
CA ASP A 373 -12.43 19.03 -25.87
C ASP A 373 -11.63 20.31 -25.99
N LYS A 374 -11.68 21.05 -24.90
CA LYS A 374 -10.99 22.32 -24.80
C LYS A 374 -10.26 22.41 -23.48
N VAL A 375 -8.97 22.13 -23.54
CA VAL A 375 -8.08 22.06 -22.37
C VAL A 375 -7.31 23.36 -22.22
N PHE A 376 -7.28 23.91 -21.02
CA PHE A 376 -6.41 25.01 -20.63
C PHE A 376 -5.63 24.59 -19.40
N ALA A 377 -4.36 24.22 -19.59
CA ALA A 377 -3.52 23.65 -18.54
C ALA A 377 -2.94 24.72 -17.58
N GLY A 378 -2.76 25.96 -18.08
CA GLY A 378 -2.60 27.11 -17.20
C GLY A 378 -1.15 27.46 -16.92
N ARG A 379 -0.64 27.17 -15.73
CA ARG A 379 0.78 27.36 -15.40
C ARG A 379 1.31 26.12 -14.72
N GLY A 380 2.50 25.70 -15.06
CA GLY A 380 3.07 24.45 -14.61
C GLY A 380 3.80 23.80 -15.78
N ASP A 381 4.56 22.76 -15.50
CA ASP A 381 5.09 21.92 -16.58
C ASP A 381 4.03 20.82 -16.82
N ASP A 382 3.04 21.10 -17.66
CA ASP A 382 1.81 20.30 -17.72
C ASP A 382 1.93 19.11 -18.70
N LEU A 383 1.28 17.97 -18.39
CA LEU A 383 1.11 16.86 -19.34
C LEU A 383 -0.35 16.76 -19.78
N VAL A 384 -0.61 16.96 -21.08
CA VAL A 384 -1.95 16.92 -21.65
C VAL A 384 -2.05 15.87 -22.76
N LEU A 385 -3.00 14.95 -22.61
CA LEU A 385 -3.47 14.03 -23.65
C LEU A 385 -4.84 14.48 -24.15
N GLY A 386 -4.93 14.77 -25.45
CA GLY A 386 -6.14 15.21 -26.14
C GLY A 386 -7.17 14.10 -26.32
N GLY A 387 -6.70 12.87 -26.53
CA GLY A 387 -7.56 11.71 -26.74
C GLY A 387 -8.16 11.62 -28.15
N ASP A 388 -9.45 11.27 -28.25
CA ASP A 388 -10.10 11.06 -29.56
C ASP A 388 -10.87 12.32 -30.00
N ASP A 389 -11.01 12.45 -31.33
CA ASP A 389 -11.86 13.39 -32.08
C ASP A 389 -11.23 14.73 -32.48
N ARG A 390 -11.54 15.88 -31.86
CA ARG A 390 -10.96 17.16 -32.32
C ARG A 390 -10.87 18.13 -31.18
N ASP A 391 -9.64 18.33 -30.74
CA ASP A 391 -9.35 18.98 -29.49
C ASP A 391 -8.64 20.31 -29.70
N GLN A 392 -8.77 21.13 -28.67
CA GLN A 392 -8.13 22.42 -28.57
C GLN A 392 -7.36 22.48 -27.27
N ILE A 393 -6.05 22.27 -27.37
CA ILE A 393 -5.14 22.22 -26.24
C ILE A 393 -4.37 23.53 -26.16
N PHE A 394 -4.35 24.11 -24.95
CA PHE A 394 -3.56 25.27 -24.60
C PHE A 394 -2.75 24.91 -23.35
N GLY A 395 -1.43 24.74 -23.49
CA GLY A 395 -0.51 24.44 -22.38
C GLY A 395 -0.48 25.61 -21.41
N GLY A 396 0.31 26.63 -21.70
CA GLY A 396 0.20 27.92 -21.02
C GLY A 396 1.54 28.50 -20.64
N TRP A 397 1.94 28.36 -19.39
CA TRP A 397 3.23 28.79 -18.88
C TRP A 397 3.96 27.62 -18.25
N GLY A 398 5.16 27.32 -18.69
CA GLY A 398 5.98 26.22 -18.20
C GLY A 398 6.40 25.33 -19.36
N HIS A 399 7.13 24.27 -19.07
CA HIS A 399 7.63 23.34 -20.07
C HIS A 399 6.60 22.23 -20.29
N ASP A 400 5.66 22.48 -21.19
CA ASP A 400 4.48 21.61 -21.35
C ASP A 400 4.77 20.42 -22.27
N THR A 401 4.16 19.27 -21.98
CA THR A 401 4.09 18.10 -22.87
C THR A 401 2.66 17.91 -23.35
N LEU A 402 2.44 18.15 -24.65
CA LEU A 402 1.10 18.22 -25.23
C LEU A 402 0.93 17.22 -26.38
N HIS A 403 -0.02 16.30 -26.23
CA HIS A 403 -0.40 15.30 -27.21
C HIS A 403 -1.83 15.54 -27.69
N GLY A 404 -2.04 15.66 -29.01
CA GLY A 404 -3.38 15.72 -29.60
C GLY A 404 -4.04 14.35 -29.73
N ASP A 405 -3.23 13.29 -29.85
CA ASP A 405 -3.64 11.90 -30.04
C ASP A 405 -4.42 11.67 -31.35
N ASN A 406 -5.69 11.24 -31.32
CA ASN A 406 -6.43 10.89 -32.53
C ASN A 406 -7.36 12.04 -32.92
N GLY A 407 -7.06 12.78 -33.97
CA GLY A 407 -7.93 13.90 -34.28
C GLY A 407 -7.38 14.89 -35.28
N ASN A 408 -8.13 15.97 -35.49
CA ASN A 408 -7.62 17.10 -36.28
C ASN A 408 -7.47 18.30 -35.35
N ASP A 409 -6.39 18.31 -34.60
CA ASP A 409 -6.26 19.04 -33.35
C ASP A 409 -5.65 20.42 -33.55
N ILE A 410 -5.82 21.25 -32.51
CA ILE A 410 -5.20 22.56 -32.42
C ILE A 410 -4.46 22.60 -31.09
N ILE A 411 -3.14 22.54 -31.16
CA ILE A 411 -2.27 22.52 -29.98
C ILE A 411 -1.45 23.80 -29.92
N LYS A 412 -1.45 24.44 -28.75
CA LYS A 412 -0.63 25.62 -28.47
C LYS A 412 0.16 25.41 -27.18
N GLY A 413 1.48 25.34 -27.29
CA GLY A 413 2.42 25.25 -26.17
C GLY A 413 2.27 26.44 -25.24
N GLY A 414 2.73 27.61 -25.68
CA GLY A 414 2.55 28.85 -24.94
C GLY A 414 3.87 29.51 -24.61
N TRP A 415 4.22 29.56 -23.32
CA TRP A 415 5.49 30.08 -22.83
C TRP A 415 6.28 28.95 -22.20
N GLY A 416 7.48 28.66 -22.70
CA GLY A 416 8.34 27.65 -22.11
C GLY A 416 9.15 26.92 -23.16
N HIS A 417 9.40 25.66 -22.92
CA HIS A 417 10.10 24.78 -23.86
C HIS A 417 9.19 23.59 -24.01
N ASP A 418 8.29 23.68 -24.98
CA ASP A 418 7.16 22.78 -25.05
C ASP A 418 7.47 21.60 -25.96
N MET A 419 7.05 20.40 -25.55
CA MET A 419 7.04 19.21 -26.40
C MET A 419 5.62 19.03 -26.95
N ILE A 420 5.49 19.00 -28.28
CA ILE A 420 4.19 18.97 -28.94
C ILE A 420 4.14 17.82 -29.95
N ALA A 421 3.21 16.89 -29.74
CA ALA A 421 2.85 15.84 -30.68
C ALA A 421 1.40 16.06 -31.15
N GLY A 422 1.20 16.20 -32.46
CA GLY A 422 -0.15 16.27 -33.04
C GLY A 422 -0.88 14.95 -32.85
N GLY A 423 -0.20 13.85 -33.14
CA GLY A 423 -0.80 12.53 -33.19
C GLY A 423 -1.35 12.27 -34.60
N SER A 424 -2.37 11.43 -34.73
CA SER A 424 -2.93 11.06 -36.02
C SER A 424 -4.01 12.03 -36.52
N GLY A 425 -3.81 12.60 -37.71
CA GLY A 425 -4.81 13.36 -38.44
C GLY A 425 -4.21 14.56 -39.18
N ASP A 426 -4.88 15.70 -39.17
CA ASP A 426 -4.43 16.91 -39.88
C ASP A 426 -4.34 18.08 -38.89
N ASP A 427 -3.22 18.18 -38.18
CA ASP A 427 -3.11 19.03 -37.00
C ASP A 427 -2.61 20.45 -37.28
N GLN A 428 -2.82 21.32 -36.28
CA GLN A 428 -2.30 22.68 -36.25
C GLN A 428 -1.53 22.90 -34.96
N LEU A 429 -0.21 22.97 -35.09
CA LEU A 429 0.73 23.02 -33.98
C LEU A 429 1.34 24.42 -33.88
N PHE A 430 1.37 24.95 -32.67
CA PHE A 430 1.99 26.23 -32.33
C PHE A 430 2.83 26.00 -31.08
N GLY A 431 4.16 26.13 -31.18
CA GLY A 431 5.07 26.06 -30.03
C GLY A 431 4.82 27.25 -29.11
N GLY A 432 5.40 28.39 -29.47
CA GLY A 432 5.07 29.66 -28.84
C GLY A 432 6.33 30.42 -28.55
N TRP A 433 6.54 30.76 -27.28
CA TRP A 433 7.74 31.42 -26.81
C TRP A 433 8.69 30.41 -26.18
N GLY A 434 9.93 30.42 -26.66
CA GLY A 434 11.02 29.57 -26.19
C GLY A 434 11.36 28.51 -27.23
N SER A 435 12.28 27.61 -26.88
CA SER A 435 12.73 26.51 -27.73
C SER A 435 11.77 25.33 -27.62
N ASP A 436 10.97 25.10 -28.65
CA ASP A 436 9.93 24.07 -28.65
C ASP A 436 10.35 22.85 -29.48
N THR A 437 9.85 21.66 -29.15
CA THR A 437 10.10 20.42 -29.88
C THR A 437 8.80 19.85 -30.45
N PHE A 438 8.71 19.73 -31.77
CA PHE A 438 7.57 19.12 -32.47
C PHE A 438 7.90 17.68 -32.81
N VAL A 439 7.17 16.74 -32.21
CA VAL A 439 7.41 15.29 -32.34
C VAL A 439 6.50 14.71 -33.41
N PHE A 440 7.08 13.93 -34.33
CA PHE A 440 6.32 13.23 -35.37
C PHE A 440 6.64 11.74 -35.42
N ALA A 441 5.60 10.96 -35.65
CA ALA A 441 5.63 9.53 -35.90
C ALA A 441 4.94 9.18 -37.24
N ALA A 442 5.06 7.91 -37.62
CA ALA A 442 4.45 7.38 -38.83
C ALA A 442 2.93 7.31 -38.67
N GLY A 443 2.19 7.91 -39.61
CA GLY A 443 0.73 7.93 -39.59
C GLY A 443 0.11 9.19 -39.00
N ASP A 444 0.93 10.17 -38.61
CA ASP A 444 0.47 11.45 -38.06
C ASP A 444 -0.33 12.28 -39.07
N GLY A 445 -0.15 12.06 -40.38
CA GLY A 445 -1.00 12.66 -41.42
C GLY A 445 -0.48 14.02 -41.91
N TYR A 446 -1.35 15.03 -42.10
CA TYR A 446 -0.95 16.33 -42.70
C TYR A 446 -0.95 17.48 -41.68
N ASP A 447 0.20 17.67 -41.05
CA ASP A 447 0.31 18.62 -39.95
C ASP A 447 0.90 19.96 -40.37
N ARG A 448 0.48 21.00 -39.66
CA ARG A 448 0.92 22.37 -39.92
C ARG A 448 1.50 22.99 -38.68
N ILE A 449 2.81 23.27 -38.74
CA ILE A 449 3.51 24.06 -37.72
C ILE A 449 3.42 25.53 -38.09
N PHE A 450 2.99 26.35 -37.13
CA PHE A 450 2.94 27.80 -37.25
C PHE A 450 3.90 28.46 -36.26
N GLY A 451 4.66 29.43 -36.74
CA GLY A 451 5.51 30.24 -35.87
C GLY A 451 6.88 29.63 -35.55
N PHE A 452 7.25 28.51 -36.19
CA PHE A 452 8.55 27.85 -36.03
C PHE A 452 9.71 28.84 -36.07
N GLN A 453 10.59 28.79 -35.06
CA GLN A 453 11.73 29.66 -34.85
C GLN A 453 13.03 28.91 -35.19
N ASP A 454 13.56 29.22 -36.37
CA ASP A 454 14.83 28.68 -36.91
C ASP A 454 16.00 28.82 -35.91
N GLY A 455 16.66 27.72 -35.57
CA GLY A 455 17.75 27.66 -34.59
C GLY A 455 17.33 27.78 -33.11
N GLU A 456 16.03 27.79 -32.81
CA GLU A 456 15.49 27.66 -31.44
C GLU A 456 14.59 26.43 -31.31
N ASP A 457 13.69 26.21 -32.27
CA ASP A 457 12.75 25.08 -32.28
C ASP A 457 13.36 23.85 -32.98
N LEU A 458 12.89 22.66 -32.57
CA LEU A 458 13.34 21.37 -33.09
C LEU A 458 12.18 20.56 -33.66
N ILE A 459 12.47 19.74 -34.66
CA ILE A 459 11.57 18.71 -35.20
C ILE A 459 12.15 17.34 -34.84
N ASP A 460 11.45 16.59 -34.02
CA ASP A 460 11.86 15.24 -33.63
C ASP A 460 11.29 14.20 -34.60
N LEU A 461 12.19 13.51 -35.28
CA LEU A 461 11.91 12.41 -36.22
C LEU A 461 12.53 11.09 -35.77
N SER A 462 12.90 10.97 -34.50
CA SER A 462 13.56 9.78 -33.94
C SER A 462 12.72 8.49 -34.13
N ALA A 463 11.40 8.62 -34.19
CA ALA A 463 10.48 7.53 -34.49
C ALA A 463 10.68 6.88 -35.88
N TYR A 464 11.30 7.58 -36.84
CA TYR A 464 11.51 7.09 -38.20
C TYR A 464 12.83 6.30 -38.38
N GLY A 465 13.70 6.29 -37.37
CA GLY A 465 14.99 5.58 -37.44
C GLY A 465 15.96 6.15 -38.48
N PHE A 466 15.80 7.44 -38.84
CA PHE A 466 16.78 8.17 -39.63
C PHE A 466 18.09 8.30 -38.84
N THR A 467 19.22 8.45 -39.54
CA THR A 467 20.54 8.52 -38.90
C THR A 467 21.18 9.90 -39.02
N GLY A 468 20.51 10.82 -39.73
CA GLY A 468 20.92 12.21 -39.84
C GLY A 468 20.24 12.95 -41.00
N PHE A 469 20.51 14.25 -41.11
CA PHE A 469 19.87 15.16 -42.06
C PHE A 469 19.96 14.72 -43.54
N ALA A 470 21.00 13.98 -43.91
CA ALA A 470 21.14 13.47 -45.28
C ALA A 470 20.00 12.53 -45.69
N ASP A 471 19.36 11.84 -44.73
CA ASP A 471 18.26 10.91 -44.99
C ASP A 471 16.96 11.65 -45.36
N ILE A 472 16.78 12.89 -44.87
CA ILE A 472 15.57 13.70 -45.09
C ILE A 472 15.76 14.88 -46.05
N ALA A 473 17.00 15.24 -46.41
CA ALA A 473 17.29 16.45 -47.19
C ALA A 473 16.52 16.55 -48.53
N ASP A 474 16.32 15.41 -49.21
CA ASP A 474 15.56 15.35 -50.47
C ASP A 474 14.04 15.33 -50.26
N MET A 475 13.56 15.11 -49.03
CA MET A 475 12.15 15.15 -48.63
C MET A 475 11.67 16.58 -48.32
N ILE A 476 12.60 17.50 -48.06
CA ILE A 476 12.32 18.90 -47.77
C ILE A 476 12.14 19.68 -49.08
N SER A 477 10.95 20.24 -49.27
CA SER A 477 10.60 21.08 -50.41
C SER A 477 9.87 22.34 -49.97
N GLY A 478 9.74 23.35 -50.83
CA GLY A 478 9.00 24.56 -50.46
C GLY A 478 9.06 25.67 -51.49
N THR A 479 8.07 26.57 -51.42
CA THR A 479 8.03 27.79 -52.25
C THR A 479 7.63 28.98 -51.39
N GLY A 480 8.42 30.05 -51.43
CA GLY A 480 8.18 31.21 -50.56
C GLY A 480 8.39 30.84 -49.09
N ALA A 481 7.55 31.36 -48.19
CA ALA A 481 7.61 31.12 -46.74
C ALA A 481 6.76 29.91 -46.32
N LYS A 482 6.82 28.82 -47.08
CA LYS A 482 6.21 27.53 -46.73
C LYS A 482 7.19 26.43 -47.08
N THR A 483 7.56 25.64 -46.09
CA THR A 483 8.32 24.39 -46.23
C THR A 483 7.38 23.21 -46.08
N THR A 484 7.68 22.11 -46.75
CA THR A 484 6.96 20.85 -46.67
C THR A 484 7.98 19.72 -46.62
N ILE A 485 7.87 18.88 -45.60
CA ILE A 485 8.67 17.67 -45.42
C ILE A 485 7.71 16.50 -45.66
N ASP A 486 7.95 15.75 -46.73
CA ASP A 486 7.11 14.60 -47.11
C ASP A 486 7.81 13.30 -46.69
N LEU A 487 7.35 12.73 -45.57
CA LEU A 487 7.88 11.50 -44.99
C LEU A 487 7.14 10.25 -45.51
N GLY A 488 6.21 10.43 -46.45
CA GLY A 488 5.42 9.36 -47.06
C GLY A 488 3.98 9.32 -46.54
N ASP A 489 3.77 8.73 -45.36
CA ASP A 489 2.47 8.68 -44.69
C ASP A 489 2.19 9.91 -43.81
N THR A 490 3.23 10.60 -43.35
CA THR A 490 3.16 11.90 -42.68
C THR A 490 3.74 13.00 -43.57
N THR A 491 3.12 14.17 -43.56
CA THR A 491 3.59 15.37 -44.27
C THR A 491 3.55 16.58 -43.34
N ILE A 492 4.71 17.15 -43.05
CA ILE A 492 4.86 18.29 -42.16
C ILE A 492 4.94 19.57 -42.99
N ALA A 493 4.02 20.51 -42.76
CA ALA A 493 3.98 21.80 -43.43
C ALA A 493 4.33 22.96 -42.49
N ILE A 494 5.54 23.49 -42.62
CA ILE A 494 6.04 24.57 -41.77
C ILE A 494 5.72 25.91 -42.41
N ILE A 495 4.89 26.70 -41.73
CA ILE A 495 4.37 27.97 -42.23
C ILE A 495 5.20 29.14 -41.68
N GLY A 496 5.75 29.94 -42.58
CA GLY A 496 6.57 31.11 -42.25
C GLY A 496 8.05 30.93 -42.54
N GLN A 497 8.50 29.68 -42.69
CA GLN A 497 9.90 29.35 -42.96
C GLN A 497 10.14 28.92 -44.41
N LYS A 498 11.38 29.11 -44.89
CA LYS A 498 11.81 28.69 -46.22
C LYS A 498 12.57 27.37 -46.11
N ALA A 499 12.44 26.51 -47.11
CA ALA A 499 13.11 25.20 -47.11
C ALA A 499 14.65 25.30 -46.95
N SER A 500 15.26 26.40 -47.40
CA SER A 500 16.70 26.62 -47.30
C SER A 500 17.17 27.13 -45.92
N ALA A 501 16.26 27.32 -44.96
CA ALA A 501 16.61 27.71 -43.59
C ALA A 501 17.06 26.48 -42.77
N PHE A 502 16.41 25.34 -43.01
CA PHE A 502 16.62 24.10 -42.30
C PHE A 502 17.99 23.47 -42.56
N ASP A 503 18.68 23.08 -41.49
CA ASP A 503 19.87 22.25 -41.51
C ASP A 503 19.79 21.10 -40.50
N ALA A 504 20.93 20.52 -40.11
CA ALA A 504 20.93 19.36 -39.22
C ALA A 504 20.61 19.70 -37.76
N ASP A 505 20.79 20.97 -37.36
CA ASP A 505 20.61 21.41 -35.97
C ASP A 505 19.12 21.64 -35.63
N ASP A 506 18.23 21.71 -36.63
CA ASP A 506 16.77 21.85 -36.45
C ASP A 506 16.04 20.50 -36.24
N PHE A 507 16.77 19.37 -36.23
CA PHE A 507 16.17 18.04 -36.19
C PHE A 507 16.80 17.13 -35.13
N ILE A 508 15.97 16.28 -34.54
CA ILE A 508 16.37 15.14 -33.72
C ILE A 508 16.14 13.86 -34.54
N PHE A 509 17.13 12.95 -34.55
CA PHE A 509 17.16 11.71 -35.34
C PHE A 509 17.32 10.47 -34.47
#